data_AF-A0A0D2DH08-F1
#
_entry.id   AF-A0A0D2DH08-F1
#
_cell.length_a   1.000
_cell.length_b   1.000
_cell.length_c   1.000
_cell.angle_alpha   90.00
_cell.angle_beta   90.00
_cell.angle_gamma   90.00
#
_symmetry.space_group_name_H-M   'P 1'
#
loop_
_entity.id
_entity.type
_entity.pdbx_description
1 polymer ?
#
loop_
_entity_poly.entity_id
_entity_poly.type
_entity_poly.pdbx_seq_one_letter_code
_entity_poly.pdbx_strand_id
1 'polypeptide(L)'
;MPSKDHENGVDESVNTKEENGTKKNEKDAEMENSGAQEESEPNKKEEGQEQEGSEGDAHAGQKRKHEERPTGEEDQNGSKKAARTKGTKSGRATLKQLLNFLLSADALPYCFPDEELEAAKKKQGLKCYSLTSPTSLTAFEHLVCAHLLSKPLSHALGLRSIRTLLNEPYNFGTAKRIVDAGEDKVWQALEDAKTQHRQKTARYLSGMAREYAPDKAGDTMFDLAEKANNEGPNGVVEHIKETVPGLGKIGGEIFCRRIQCVYGWGDALWPYADGKALECLREIGIDVEDADELQNGIESLVDWERVGDMGLQERVLSKGELAGEEMETQVQAEFVVALERAVGCVLEGKVEEFRKAAAEA
;
A
#
# COMPACT_ATOMS: atom_id res chain seq x y z
N MET A 1 -20.21 74.41 -0.94
CA MET A 1 -20.16 74.96 -2.32
C MET A 1 -19.11 74.19 -3.10
N PRO A 2 -19.34 73.86 -4.39
CA PRO A 2 -20.60 73.94 -5.14
C PRO A 2 -21.50 72.74 -4.73
N SER A 3 -21.74 71.69 -5.53
CA SER A 3 -22.92 71.49 -6.42
C SER A 3 -23.92 70.54 -5.73
N LYS A 4 -25.21 70.35 -6.08
CA LYS A 4 -26.07 70.50 -7.28
C LYS A 4 -26.06 69.40 -8.36
N ASP A 5 -27.08 68.55 -8.24
CA ASP A 5 -28.06 68.15 -9.25
C ASP A 5 -27.61 67.46 -10.54
N HIS A 6 -27.87 66.15 -10.65
CA HIS A 6 -28.48 65.54 -11.85
C HIS A 6 -29.18 64.21 -11.49
N GLU A 7 -30.51 64.24 -11.48
CA GLU A 7 -31.33 63.04 -11.65
C GLU A 7 -31.36 62.66 -13.14
N ASN A 8 -31.42 61.37 -13.45
CA ASN A 8 -32.10 60.86 -14.63
C ASN A 8 -32.29 59.35 -14.46
N GLY A 9 -33.55 58.93 -14.27
CA GLY A 9 -33.93 57.53 -14.43
C GLY A 9 -34.29 57.26 -15.90
N VAL A 10 -34.00 56.04 -16.36
CA VAL A 10 -34.69 55.44 -17.51
C VAL A 10 -35.09 54.03 -17.09
N ASP A 11 -36.38 53.77 -17.20
CA ASP A 11 -37.04 52.49 -17.00
C ASP A 11 -37.47 52.00 -18.39
N GLU A 12 -37.05 50.80 -18.80
CA GLU A 12 -37.56 50.20 -20.04
C GLU A 12 -37.51 48.66 -20.00
N SER A 13 -38.55 48.11 -19.40
CA SER A 13 -39.28 46.89 -19.80
C SER A 13 -38.62 45.92 -20.79
N VAL A 14 -38.46 44.65 -20.38
CA VAL A 14 -38.45 43.50 -21.30
C VAL A 14 -39.58 42.53 -20.94
N ASN A 15 -40.35 42.22 -21.97
CA ASN A 15 -41.57 41.45 -21.99
C ASN A 15 -41.26 39.97 -22.33
N THR A 16 -41.73 39.01 -21.51
CA THR A 16 -41.68 37.59 -21.88
C THR A 16 -43.02 36.92 -21.60
N LYS A 17 -43.72 36.54 -22.68
CA LYS A 17 -44.92 35.71 -22.61
C LYS A 17 -44.56 34.26 -22.30
N GLU A 18 -45.33 33.64 -21.41
CA GLU A 18 -45.43 32.19 -21.33
C GLU A 18 -46.36 31.66 -22.44
N GLU A 19 -45.99 30.55 -23.10
CA GLU A 19 -46.99 29.68 -23.74
C GLU A 19 -46.49 28.23 -23.90
N ASN A 20 -47.36 27.30 -23.50
CA ASN A 20 -47.45 25.89 -23.89
C ASN A 20 -46.22 24.96 -23.86
N GLY A 21 -46.21 24.12 -22.81
CA GLY A 21 -45.40 22.89 -22.73
C GLY A 21 -45.85 21.73 -23.63
N THR A 22 -45.29 20.55 -23.34
CA THR A 22 -45.78 19.24 -23.79
C THR A 22 -45.32 18.16 -22.80
N LYS A 23 -46.23 17.28 -22.37
CA LYS A 23 -45.88 16.04 -21.66
C LYS A 23 -45.56 14.95 -22.67
N LYS A 24 -44.55 14.11 -22.38
CA LYS A 24 -44.53 12.71 -22.84
C LYS A 24 -43.80 11.82 -21.84
N ASN A 25 -44.30 10.59 -21.71
CA ASN A 25 -43.81 9.56 -20.79
C ASN A 25 -42.75 8.68 -21.47
N GLU A 26 -41.88 8.07 -20.67
CA GLU A 26 -41.50 6.63 -20.61
C GLU A 26 -40.25 6.57 -19.70
N LYS A 27 -40.26 5.96 -18.51
CA LYS A 27 -40.43 4.55 -18.08
C LYS A 27 -39.30 3.59 -18.48
N ASP A 28 -38.99 2.72 -17.51
CA ASP A 28 -38.08 1.57 -17.51
C ASP A 28 -36.56 1.93 -17.45
N ALA A 29 -35.73 1.31 -16.60
CA ALA A 29 -35.95 0.20 -15.65
C ALA A 29 -35.08 0.33 -14.38
N GLU A 30 -35.66 -0.02 -13.22
CA GLU A 30 -34.94 -0.40 -11.99
C GLU A 30 -35.18 -1.89 -11.73
N MET A 31 -34.09 -2.65 -11.56
CA MET A 31 -34.00 -4.04 -11.08
C MET A 31 -32.49 -4.39 -11.06
N GLU A 32 -31.92 -5.17 -10.15
CA GLU A 32 -32.38 -5.72 -8.86
C GLU A 32 -31.12 -6.30 -8.19
N ASN A 33 -30.95 -6.20 -6.86
CA ASN A 33 -30.11 -7.15 -6.12
C ASN A 33 -30.38 -7.10 -4.61
N SER A 34 -31.42 -7.80 -4.16
CA SER A 34 -31.68 -8.09 -2.75
C SER A 34 -31.46 -9.58 -2.47
N GLY A 35 -30.50 -9.90 -1.61
CA GLY A 35 -30.26 -11.27 -1.14
C GLY A 35 -31.42 -11.78 -0.29
N ALA A 36 -31.79 -13.04 -0.47
CA ALA A 36 -32.93 -13.65 0.20
C ALA A 36 -32.65 -13.98 1.68
N GLN A 37 -33.65 -13.74 2.53
CA GLN A 37 -33.84 -14.46 3.79
C GLN A 37 -34.96 -15.49 3.57
N GLU A 38 -34.74 -16.74 3.98
CA GLU A 38 -35.81 -17.74 4.04
C GLU A 38 -36.53 -17.65 5.40
N GLU A 39 -37.84 -17.47 5.37
CA GLU A 39 -38.70 -17.73 6.54
C GLU A 39 -39.36 -19.11 6.43
N SER A 40 -39.32 -19.84 7.54
CA SER A 40 -39.85 -21.19 7.72
C SER A 40 -41.30 -21.19 8.19
N GLU A 41 -42.12 -22.17 7.77
CA GLU A 41 -43.20 -22.76 8.58
C GLU A 41 -43.86 -23.98 7.86
N PRO A 42 -44.62 -24.86 8.53
CA PRO A 42 -44.13 -25.79 9.56
C PRO A 42 -44.50 -27.26 9.25
N ASN A 43 -43.78 -28.22 9.85
CA ASN A 43 -44.13 -29.65 9.76
C ASN A 43 -44.77 -30.20 11.05
N LYS A 44 -45.67 -31.17 10.92
CA LYS A 44 -46.25 -31.92 12.05
C LYS A 44 -45.46 -33.21 12.32
N LYS A 45 -45.53 -33.64 13.58
CA LYS A 45 -45.15 -34.93 14.19
C LYS A 45 -45.26 -36.15 13.25
N GLU A 46 -44.50 -37.25 13.44
CA GLU A 46 -44.23 -37.93 14.72
C GLU A 46 -43.01 -38.89 14.65
N GLU A 47 -42.44 -39.18 15.83
CA GLU A 47 -41.58 -40.30 16.30
C GLU A 47 -40.94 -41.34 15.34
N GLY A 48 -39.68 -41.75 15.61
CA GLY A 48 -39.23 -43.13 15.30
C GLY A 48 -37.74 -43.44 15.07
N GLN A 49 -36.99 -43.71 16.15
CA GLN A 49 -35.90 -44.70 16.28
C GLN A 49 -34.56 -44.62 15.49
N GLU A 50 -33.59 -45.34 16.08
CA GLU A 50 -32.16 -45.47 15.76
C GLU A 50 -31.89 -46.36 14.51
N GLN A 51 -30.79 -46.12 13.79
CA GLN A 51 -29.68 -47.08 13.67
C GLN A 51 -28.47 -46.58 12.86
N GLU A 52 -27.35 -47.29 13.03
CA GLU A 52 -26.07 -47.13 12.33
C GLU A 52 -26.18 -47.42 10.81
N GLY A 53 -25.31 -46.82 10.00
CA GLY A 53 -25.24 -47.14 8.56
C GLY A 53 -24.10 -46.41 7.84
N SER A 54 -23.33 -47.14 7.04
CA SER A 54 -22.11 -46.68 6.37
C SER A 54 -22.31 -46.35 4.88
N GLU A 55 -21.26 -45.76 4.28
CA GLU A 55 -20.96 -45.70 2.83
C GLU A 55 -21.83 -44.80 1.92
N GLY A 56 -21.17 -44.14 0.94
CA GLY A 56 -21.83 -43.31 -0.07
C GLY A 56 -20.93 -42.28 -0.76
N ASP A 57 -20.10 -42.72 -1.72
CA ASP A 57 -19.21 -41.89 -2.54
C ASP A 57 -19.92 -40.82 -3.40
N ALA A 58 -19.22 -39.70 -3.66
CA ALA A 58 -19.31 -38.97 -4.94
C ALA A 58 -18.03 -38.15 -5.23
N HIS A 59 -17.07 -38.78 -5.94
CA HIS A 59 -15.82 -38.16 -6.38
C HIS A 59 -15.96 -37.32 -7.66
N ALA A 60 -15.22 -36.20 -7.72
CA ALA A 60 -14.60 -35.67 -8.95
C ALA A 60 -13.36 -34.83 -8.58
N GLY A 61 -12.16 -35.01 -9.16
CA GLY A 61 -11.70 -36.06 -10.07
C GLY A 61 -10.58 -35.56 -10.99
N GLN A 62 -9.30 -35.80 -10.65
CA GLN A 62 -8.19 -35.66 -11.61
C GLN A 62 -7.04 -36.64 -11.32
N LYS A 63 -6.71 -37.46 -12.32
CA LYS A 63 -5.70 -38.52 -12.25
C LYS A 63 -4.30 -38.00 -12.58
N ARG A 64 -3.27 -38.45 -11.85
CA ARG A 64 -1.93 -38.65 -12.43
C ARG A 64 -1.42 -40.05 -12.05
N LYS A 65 -0.76 -40.67 -13.02
CA LYS A 65 -0.40 -42.09 -13.06
C LYS A 65 0.91 -42.32 -12.30
N HIS A 66 0.90 -43.24 -11.35
CA HIS A 66 2.12 -43.79 -10.73
C HIS A 66 2.30 -45.21 -11.27
N GLU A 67 3.50 -45.55 -11.75
CA GLU A 67 3.89 -46.93 -12.08
C GLU A 67 4.89 -47.44 -11.05
N GLU A 68 4.92 -48.75 -10.86
CA GLU A 68 5.54 -49.42 -9.72
C GLU A 68 6.98 -49.90 -10.00
N ARG A 69 7.70 -50.19 -8.92
CA ARG A 69 9.01 -50.85 -8.94
C ARG A 69 8.88 -52.36 -9.17
N PRO A 70 9.92 -53.01 -9.71
CA PRO A 70 10.31 -54.36 -9.30
C PRO A 70 11.42 -54.34 -8.24
N THR A 71 11.36 -55.29 -7.32
CA THR A 71 12.37 -55.58 -6.29
C THR A 71 13.53 -56.43 -6.83
N GLY A 72 14.73 -56.25 -6.28
CA GLY A 72 15.88 -57.13 -6.47
C GLY A 72 16.89 -56.92 -5.34
N GLU A 73 17.31 -58.00 -4.69
CA GLU A 73 18.22 -58.01 -3.54
C GLU A 73 19.70 -58.16 -3.94
N GLU A 74 20.57 -58.10 -2.91
CA GLU A 74 21.93 -58.65 -2.85
C GLU A 74 23.12 -57.90 -3.52
N ASP A 75 23.83 -57.16 -2.65
CA ASP A 75 25.13 -57.59 -2.06
C ASP A 75 26.39 -56.71 -2.29
N GLN A 76 27.34 -56.85 -1.35
CA GLN A 76 28.76 -56.47 -1.37
C GLN A 76 29.21 -55.00 -1.20
N ASN A 77 29.50 -54.68 0.06
CA ASN A 77 30.86 -54.42 0.56
C ASN A 77 31.78 -53.49 -0.29
N GLY A 78 31.96 -52.24 0.13
CA GLY A 78 32.82 -51.27 -0.57
C GLY A 78 33.29 -50.09 0.28
N SER A 79 34.18 -50.34 1.25
CA SER A 79 34.78 -49.28 2.08
C SER A 79 35.55 -48.25 1.24
N LYS A 80 35.05 -47.01 1.18
CA LYS A 80 35.75 -45.86 0.57
C LYS A 80 35.81 -44.70 1.55
N LYS A 81 37.04 -44.35 1.97
CA LYS A 81 37.34 -43.12 2.70
C LYS A 81 36.97 -41.91 1.85
N ALA A 82 35.82 -41.29 2.11
CA ALA A 82 35.51 -39.98 1.55
C ALA A 82 36.46 -38.94 2.17
N ALA A 83 37.17 -38.21 1.32
CA ALA A 83 38.03 -37.12 1.77
C ALA A 83 37.19 -36.06 2.49
N ARG A 84 37.75 -35.50 3.57
CA ARG A 84 37.13 -34.43 4.36
C ARG A 84 37.21 -33.12 3.58
N THR A 85 36.36 -32.99 2.55
CA THR A 85 36.19 -31.75 1.80
C THR A 85 35.87 -30.65 2.81
N LYS A 86 36.79 -29.68 2.96
CA LYS A 86 36.49 -28.44 3.68
C LYS A 86 35.38 -27.76 2.90
N GLY A 87 34.14 -27.93 3.37
CA GLY A 87 33.04 -27.09 2.92
C GLY A 87 33.41 -25.64 3.22
N THR A 88 33.69 -24.87 2.18
CA THR A 88 33.60 -23.42 2.24
C THR A 88 32.21 -23.10 2.79
N LYS A 89 32.15 -22.48 3.98
CA LYS A 89 30.88 -22.09 4.60
C LYS A 89 30.20 -21.12 3.64
N SER A 90 29.20 -21.60 2.92
CA SER A 90 28.50 -20.82 1.90
C SER A 90 27.65 -19.75 2.55
N GLY A 91 28.24 -18.57 2.75
CA GLY A 91 27.66 -17.29 2.35
C GLY A 91 26.22 -16.98 2.76
N ARG A 92 25.74 -17.40 3.94
CA ARG A 92 24.52 -16.79 4.50
C ARG A 92 24.91 -15.47 5.13
N ALA A 93 24.32 -14.37 4.65
CA ALA A 93 24.48 -13.05 5.21
C ALA A 93 24.11 -13.03 6.71
N THR A 94 24.88 -12.30 7.50
CA THR A 94 24.53 -12.01 8.90
C THR A 94 23.38 -11.01 8.98
N LEU A 95 22.68 -10.93 10.12
CA LEU A 95 21.64 -9.91 10.35
C LEU A 95 22.18 -8.48 10.14
N LYS A 96 23.39 -8.20 10.63
CA LYS A 96 24.10 -6.92 10.37
C LYS A 96 24.27 -6.69 8.86
N GLN A 97 24.76 -7.67 8.11
CA GLN A 97 24.91 -7.53 6.65
C GLN A 97 23.58 -7.30 5.93
N LEU A 98 22.53 -8.04 6.28
CA LEU A 98 21.19 -7.89 5.69
C LEU A 98 20.62 -6.50 5.93
N LEU A 99 20.67 -5.98 7.16
CA LEU A 99 20.15 -4.63 7.48
C LEU A 99 20.95 -3.52 6.79
N ASN A 100 22.28 -3.61 6.79
CA ASN A 100 23.14 -2.63 6.11
C ASN A 100 22.92 -2.64 4.59
N PHE A 101 22.80 -3.82 3.99
CA PHE A 101 22.53 -3.93 2.56
C PHE A 101 21.12 -3.41 2.24
N LEU A 102 20.10 -3.82 3.00
CA LEU A 102 18.70 -3.39 2.82
C LEU A 102 18.54 -1.87 2.78
N LEU A 103 19.28 -1.14 3.62
CA LEU A 103 19.20 0.32 3.69
C LEU A 103 20.08 1.04 2.65
N SER A 104 21.16 0.43 2.17
CA SER A 104 22.03 1.04 1.13
C SER A 104 21.33 1.24 -0.22
N ALA A 105 21.82 2.15 -1.07
CA ALA A 105 21.34 2.30 -2.44
C ALA A 105 21.46 1.01 -3.29
N ASP A 106 22.37 0.09 -2.95
CA ASP A 106 22.60 -1.16 -3.69
C ASP A 106 21.44 -2.16 -3.57
N ALA A 107 20.56 -2.03 -2.57
CA ALA A 107 19.35 -2.84 -2.47
C ALA A 107 18.26 -2.46 -3.48
N LEU A 108 18.29 -1.25 -4.05
CA LEU A 108 17.20 -0.74 -4.90
C LEU A 108 16.82 -1.65 -6.08
N PRO A 109 17.75 -2.26 -6.84
CA PRO A 109 17.42 -3.18 -7.94
C PRO A 109 16.79 -4.51 -7.49
N TYR A 110 16.88 -4.84 -6.20
CA TYR A 110 16.25 -6.02 -5.62
C TYR A 110 14.85 -5.70 -5.09
N CYS A 111 14.67 -4.49 -4.55
CA CYS A 111 13.44 -4.08 -3.91
C CYS A 111 12.39 -3.47 -4.85
N PHE A 112 12.79 -2.98 -6.04
CA PHE A 112 11.88 -2.26 -6.94
C PHE A 112 12.01 -2.71 -8.41
N PRO A 113 10.95 -2.54 -9.23
CA PRO A 113 11.01 -2.78 -10.66
C PRO A 113 11.95 -1.80 -11.37
N ASP A 114 12.67 -2.27 -12.39
CA ASP A 114 13.61 -1.47 -13.16
C ASP A 114 12.96 -0.20 -13.77
N GLU A 115 11.71 -0.29 -14.22
CA GLU A 115 10.95 0.87 -14.75
C GLU A 115 10.80 1.99 -13.71
N GLU A 116 10.63 1.64 -12.43
CA GLU A 116 10.50 2.61 -11.34
C GLU A 116 11.80 3.38 -11.16
N LEU A 117 12.91 2.65 -11.08
CA LEU A 117 14.26 3.20 -10.90
C LEU A 117 14.66 4.06 -12.11
N GLU A 118 14.36 3.61 -13.33
CA GLU A 118 14.61 4.36 -14.55
C GLU A 118 13.70 5.58 -14.73
N ALA A 119 12.47 5.56 -14.21
CA ALA A 119 11.60 6.73 -14.21
C ALA A 119 12.14 7.80 -13.24
N ALA A 120 12.54 7.40 -12.03
CA ALA A 120 13.06 8.30 -11.02
C ALA A 120 14.39 8.97 -11.44
N LYS A 121 15.28 8.26 -12.15
CA LYS A 121 16.52 8.83 -12.72
C LYS A 121 16.27 9.91 -13.79
N LYS A 122 15.17 9.83 -14.54
CA LYS A 122 14.91 10.71 -15.70
C LYS A 122 14.44 12.12 -15.34
N LYS A 123 13.86 12.32 -14.15
CA LYS A 123 13.29 13.60 -13.74
C LYS A 123 13.50 13.81 -12.24
N GLN A 124 14.32 14.81 -11.88
CA GLN A 124 14.45 15.28 -10.50
C GLN A 124 13.11 15.84 -10.00
N GLY A 125 12.82 15.67 -8.71
CA GLY A 125 11.55 16.10 -8.09
C GLY A 125 10.32 15.30 -8.56
N LEU A 126 10.51 14.07 -9.06
CA LEU A 126 9.42 13.17 -9.45
C LEU A 126 8.96 12.38 -8.21
N LYS A 127 7.79 12.68 -7.68
CA LYS A 127 7.21 11.95 -6.54
C LYS A 127 6.99 10.48 -6.91
N CYS A 128 7.75 9.58 -6.29
CA CYS A 128 7.68 8.13 -6.49
C CYS A 128 7.64 7.42 -5.14
N TYR A 129 7.02 6.24 -5.08
CA TYR A 129 6.87 5.54 -3.80
C TYR A 129 8.20 4.95 -3.29
N SER A 130 9.10 4.61 -4.20
CA SER A 130 10.37 3.92 -3.93
C SER A 130 11.51 4.84 -3.50
N LEU A 131 11.73 5.97 -4.19
CA LEU A 131 12.90 6.83 -3.99
C LEU A 131 12.58 8.22 -3.42
N THR A 132 11.33 8.67 -3.36
CA THR A 132 10.99 9.86 -2.57
C THR A 132 11.00 9.48 -1.09
N SER A 133 11.66 10.28 -0.24
CA SER A 133 11.67 10.07 1.21
C SER A 133 10.23 9.96 1.73
N PRO A 134 9.88 9.01 2.60
CA PRO A 134 8.54 8.94 3.15
C PRO A 134 8.20 10.23 3.95
N THR A 135 9.20 10.91 4.52
CA THR A 135 9.04 12.24 5.17
C THR A 135 8.60 13.36 4.23
N SER A 136 8.78 13.21 2.91
CA SER A 136 8.52 14.26 1.91
C SER A 136 7.10 14.20 1.30
N LEU A 137 6.36 13.13 1.57
CA LEU A 137 5.00 12.98 1.10
C LEU A 137 4.03 13.44 2.18
N THR A 138 2.97 14.14 1.77
CA THR A 138 1.93 14.57 2.69
C THR A 138 1.07 13.38 3.14
N ALA A 139 0.35 13.51 4.25
CA ALA A 139 -0.57 12.47 4.72
C ALA A 139 -1.58 12.05 3.64
N PHE A 140 -2.12 13.00 2.88
CA PHE A 140 -3.02 12.68 1.77
C PHE A 140 -2.32 11.89 0.64
N GLU A 141 -1.06 12.20 0.34
CA GLU A 141 -0.27 11.44 -0.65
C GLU A 141 0.03 10.01 -0.17
N HIS A 142 0.30 9.81 1.12
CA HIS A 142 0.41 8.46 1.69
C HIS A 142 -0.91 7.69 1.59
N LEU A 143 -2.05 8.33 1.81
CA LEU A 143 -3.36 7.69 1.67
C LEU A 143 -3.66 7.30 0.20
N VAL A 144 -3.30 8.16 -0.77
CA VAL A 144 -3.35 7.82 -2.21
C VAL A 144 -2.46 6.60 -2.51
N CYS A 145 -1.26 6.54 -1.93
CA CYS A 145 -0.35 5.40 -2.11
C CYS A 145 -0.95 4.11 -1.53
N ALA A 146 -1.45 4.16 -0.29
CA ALA A 146 -2.11 3.04 0.36
C ALA A 146 -3.28 2.51 -0.49
N HIS A 147 -4.07 3.40 -1.09
CA HIS A 147 -5.19 3.04 -1.95
C HIS A 147 -4.80 2.34 -3.26
N LEU A 148 -3.58 2.55 -3.75
CA LEU A 148 -3.08 1.88 -4.94
C LEU A 148 -2.39 0.55 -4.59
N LEU A 149 -1.71 0.47 -3.44
CA LEU A 149 -0.97 -0.72 -3.00
C LEU A 149 -1.81 -1.75 -2.24
N SER A 150 -2.94 -1.36 -1.64
CA SER A 150 -3.87 -2.29 -0.97
C SER A 150 -4.73 -3.12 -1.93
N LYS A 151 -4.53 -2.96 -3.25
CA LYS A 151 -5.31 -3.63 -4.30
C LYS A 151 -4.56 -4.84 -4.86
N PRO A 152 -5.26 -5.82 -5.44
CA PRO A 152 -4.64 -6.93 -6.17
C PRO A 152 -4.09 -6.44 -7.53
N LEU A 153 -3.08 -5.58 -7.49
CA LEU A 153 -2.29 -5.11 -8.63
C LEU A 153 -0.89 -5.72 -8.53
N SER A 154 -0.19 -5.87 -9.65
CA SER A 154 1.25 -6.15 -9.58
C SER A 154 1.98 -4.93 -9.02
N HIS A 155 3.09 -5.17 -8.32
CA HIS A 155 3.90 -4.14 -7.68
C HIS A 155 4.27 -3.01 -8.65
N ALA A 156 4.79 -3.37 -9.84
CA ALA A 156 5.09 -2.42 -10.91
C ALA A 156 3.88 -1.59 -11.40
N LEU A 157 2.67 -2.14 -11.44
CA LEU A 157 1.46 -1.36 -11.77
C LEU A 157 1.09 -0.41 -10.63
N GLY A 158 1.23 -0.84 -9.37
CA GLY A 158 0.99 -0.01 -8.18
C GLY A 158 1.90 1.22 -8.16
N LEU A 159 3.21 1.02 -8.23
CA LEU A 159 4.20 2.10 -8.19
C LEU A 159 4.07 3.05 -9.40
N ARG A 160 3.89 2.51 -10.61
CA ARG A 160 3.61 3.34 -11.81
C ARG A 160 2.34 4.17 -11.64
N SER A 161 1.28 3.61 -11.05
CA SER A 161 0.04 4.36 -10.80
C SER A 161 0.27 5.52 -9.83
N ILE A 162 1.03 5.29 -8.75
CA ILE A 162 1.41 6.35 -7.79
C ILE A 162 2.18 7.46 -8.51
N ARG A 163 3.23 7.10 -9.26
CA ARG A 163 4.01 8.07 -10.06
C ARG A 163 3.12 8.88 -11.00
N THR A 164 2.23 8.24 -11.76
CA THR A 164 1.36 8.95 -12.72
C THR A 164 0.39 9.90 -12.02
N LEU A 165 -0.24 9.49 -10.90
CA LEU A 165 -1.23 10.32 -10.23
C LEU A 165 -0.60 11.51 -9.49
N LEU A 166 0.54 11.32 -8.81
CA LEU A 166 1.13 12.35 -7.95
C LEU A 166 1.93 13.44 -8.69
N ASN A 167 2.14 13.30 -10.00
CA ASN A 167 2.99 14.21 -10.79
C ASN A 167 2.25 14.81 -11.99
N GLU A 168 2.86 15.80 -12.64
CA GLU A 168 2.45 16.35 -13.94
C GLU A 168 2.14 15.23 -14.96
N PRO A 169 0.99 15.29 -15.68
CA PRO A 169 0.04 16.40 -15.77
C PRO A 169 -1.13 16.36 -14.76
N TYR A 170 -1.08 15.48 -13.75
CA TYR A 170 -2.21 15.20 -12.86
C TYR A 170 -2.06 15.85 -11.47
N ASN A 171 -0.90 15.70 -10.83
CA ASN A 171 -0.54 16.34 -9.56
C ASN A 171 -1.56 16.13 -8.41
N PHE A 172 -2.18 14.95 -8.32
CA PHE A 172 -3.22 14.58 -7.36
C PHE A 172 -2.73 14.37 -5.91
N GLY A 173 -1.80 15.21 -5.46
CA GLY A 173 -1.25 15.20 -4.10
C GLY A 173 -2.14 15.88 -3.04
N THR A 174 -3.34 16.37 -3.38
CA THR A 174 -4.29 16.90 -2.40
C THR A 174 -5.72 16.52 -2.74
N ALA A 175 -6.56 16.39 -1.71
CA ALA A 175 -8.00 16.14 -1.82
C ALA A 175 -8.68 17.13 -2.78
N LYS A 176 -8.43 18.43 -2.57
CA LYS A 176 -8.97 19.50 -3.41
C LYS A 176 -8.62 19.31 -4.90
N ARG A 177 -7.37 18.96 -5.25
CA ARG A 177 -6.97 18.75 -6.66
C ARG A 177 -7.69 17.58 -7.31
N ILE A 178 -7.98 16.51 -6.56
CA ILE A 178 -8.79 15.38 -7.07
C ILE A 178 -10.25 15.79 -7.25
N VAL A 179 -10.82 16.54 -6.29
CA VAL A 179 -12.21 17.06 -6.39
C VAL A 179 -12.37 18.01 -7.57
N ASP A 180 -11.48 18.99 -7.71
CA ASP A 180 -11.49 19.99 -8.80
C ASP A 180 -11.33 19.34 -10.19
N ALA A 181 -10.57 18.23 -10.28
CA ALA A 181 -10.34 17.50 -11.53
C ALA A 181 -11.50 16.56 -11.94
N GLY A 182 -12.28 16.07 -10.97
CA GLY A 182 -13.41 15.16 -11.21
C GLY A 182 -13.02 13.70 -11.51
N GLU A 183 -13.99 12.78 -11.37
CA GLU A 183 -13.77 11.33 -11.50
C GLU A 183 -13.21 10.95 -12.88
N ASP A 184 -13.64 11.61 -13.96
CA ASP A 184 -13.20 11.33 -15.33
C ASP A 184 -11.70 11.62 -15.54
N LYS A 185 -11.17 12.68 -14.90
CA LYS A 185 -9.74 13.02 -15.02
C LYS A 185 -8.89 12.11 -14.14
N VAL A 186 -9.41 11.64 -13.01
CA VAL A 186 -8.78 10.57 -12.20
C VAL A 186 -8.76 9.26 -12.97
N TRP A 187 -9.86 8.92 -13.65
CA TRP A 187 -9.95 7.75 -14.52
C TRP A 187 -8.93 7.82 -15.66
N GLN A 188 -8.77 8.98 -16.30
CA GLN A 188 -7.77 9.16 -17.35
C GLN A 188 -6.34 8.98 -16.83
N ALA A 189 -6.01 9.45 -15.63
CA ALA A 189 -4.70 9.20 -15.02
C ALA A 189 -4.42 7.70 -14.81
N LEU A 190 -5.45 6.94 -14.44
CA LEU A 190 -5.36 5.49 -14.25
C LEU A 190 -5.34 4.72 -15.59
N GLU A 191 -5.92 5.27 -16.67
CA GLU A 191 -5.75 4.76 -18.04
C GLU A 191 -4.31 4.99 -18.54
N ASP A 192 -3.76 6.19 -18.36
CA ASP A 192 -2.39 6.53 -18.74
C ASP A 192 -1.36 5.69 -17.96
N ALA A 193 -1.63 5.43 -16.67
CA ALA A 193 -0.86 4.50 -15.83
C ALA A 193 -1.04 3.02 -16.22
N LYS A 194 -2.03 2.69 -17.06
CA LYS A 194 -2.43 1.31 -17.41
C LYS A 194 -2.82 0.48 -16.18
N THR A 195 -3.40 1.13 -15.16
CA THR A 195 -3.90 0.47 -13.95
C THR A 195 -5.04 -0.49 -14.30
N GLN A 196 -5.28 -1.52 -13.49
CA GLN A 196 -6.48 -2.36 -13.61
C GLN A 196 -7.65 -1.77 -12.82
N HIS A 197 -8.88 -2.16 -13.16
CA HIS A 197 -10.13 -1.71 -12.48
C HIS A 197 -10.30 -0.18 -12.36
N ARG A 198 -9.85 0.56 -13.38
CA ARG A 198 -9.70 2.02 -13.40
C ARG A 198 -10.95 2.78 -12.97
N GLN A 199 -12.15 2.44 -13.47
CA GLN A 199 -13.39 3.10 -13.03
C GLN A 199 -13.66 2.93 -11.54
N LYS A 200 -13.49 1.71 -11.01
CA LYS A 200 -13.70 1.42 -9.59
C LYS A 200 -12.67 2.18 -8.74
N THR A 201 -11.41 2.21 -9.17
CA THR A 201 -10.35 2.98 -8.50
C THR A 201 -10.58 4.49 -8.58
N ALA A 202 -11.00 5.03 -9.72
CA ALA A 202 -11.28 6.46 -9.90
C ALA A 202 -12.41 6.93 -8.99
N ARG A 203 -13.52 6.17 -8.95
CA ARG A 203 -14.65 6.42 -8.06
C ARG A 203 -14.26 6.43 -6.59
N TYR A 204 -13.45 5.45 -6.17
CA TYR A 204 -12.99 5.35 -4.79
C TYR A 204 -12.03 6.49 -4.40
N LEU A 205 -11.03 6.81 -5.24
CA LEU A 205 -10.13 7.95 -5.02
C LEU A 205 -10.89 9.29 -5.00
N SER A 206 -11.88 9.45 -5.87
CA SER A 206 -12.76 10.64 -5.89
C SER A 206 -13.69 10.70 -4.68
N GLY A 207 -14.12 9.55 -4.16
CA GLY A 207 -14.88 9.45 -2.89
C GLY A 207 -14.01 9.89 -1.71
N MET A 208 -12.86 9.24 -1.52
CA MET A 208 -11.85 9.61 -0.52
C MET A 208 -11.51 11.10 -0.55
N ALA A 209 -11.26 11.66 -1.74
CA ALA A 209 -10.94 13.08 -1.88
C ALA A 209 -12.09 14.02 -1.52
N ARG A 210 -13.37 13.59 -1.63
CA ARG A 210 -14.51 14.39 -1.16
C ARG A 210 -14.63 14.38 0.36
N GLU A 211 -14.23 13.31 1.03
CA GLU A 211 -14.26 13.26 2.51
C GLU A 211 -13.18 14.16 3.12
N TYR A 212 -11.94 14.10 2.61
CA TYR A 212 -10.83 14.96 3.06
C TYR A 212 -10.76 16.34 2.38
N ALA A 213 -11.83 16.80 1.73
CA ALA A 213 -11.86 18.13 1.12
C ALA A 213 -12.05 19.22 2.18
N PRO A 214 -11.25 20.32 2.17
CA PRO A 214 -11.33 21.37 3.20
C PRO A 214 -12.67 22.13 3.22
N ASP A 215 -13.45 22.00 2.13
CA ASP A 215 -14.74 22.68 1.95
C ASP A 215 -15.90 21.87 2.58
N LYS A 216 -15.67 20.61 3.00
CA LYS A 216 -16.58 19.84 3.84
C LYS A 216 -16.28 20.07 5.32
N ALA A 217 -17.30 19.98 6.16
CA ALA A 217 -17.16 19.74 7.60
C ALA A 217 -16.84 18.25 7.91
N GLY A 218 -16.02 17.60 7.07
CA GLY A 218 -15.67 16.18 7.15
C GLY A 218 -14.34 15.97 7.86
N ASP A 219 -14.04 14.70 8.18
CA ASP A 219 -12.77 14.32 8.80
C ASP A 219 -11.57 14.83 7.98
N THR A 220 -10.74 15.63 8.60
CA THR A 220 -9.49 16.13 8.05
C THR A 220 -8.35 15.12 8.31
N MET A 221 -7.21 15.34 7.65
CA MET A 221 -5.97 14.61 7.99
C MET A 221 -5.50 14.90 9.43
N PHE A 222 -5.97 16.00 10.04
CA PHE A 222 -5.69 16.33 11.44
C PHE A 222 -6.56 15.49 12.38
N ASP A 223 -7.86 15.32 12.11
CA ASP A 223 -8.75 14.48 12.92
C ASP A 223 -8.31 13.00 12.93
N LEU A 224 -7.70 12.53 11.84
CA LEU A 224 -7.09 11.19 11.79
C LEU A 224 -5.77 11.11 12.58
N ALA A 225 -4.98 12.18 12.63
CA ALA A 225 -3.81 12.25 13.50
C ALA A 225 -4.21 12.31 14.99
N GLU A 226 -5.28 13.02 15.35
CA GLU A 226 -5.83 13.00 16.71
C GLU A 226 -6.32 11.60 17.10
N LYS A 227 -6.99 10.87 16.20
CA LYS A 227 -7.37 9.47 16.44
C LYS A 227 -6.14 8.57 16.61
N ALA A 228 -5.09 8.77 15.81
CA ALA A 228 -3.81 8.09 16.00
C ALA A 228 -3.25 8.31 17.42
N ASN A 229 -3.21 9.55 17.89
CA ASN A 229 -2.70 9.89 19.23
C ASN A 229 -3.53 9.27 20.38
N ASN A 230 -4.81 8.99 20.17
CA ASN A 230 -5.70 8.44 21.21
C ASN A 230 -5.83 6.91 21.17
N GLU A 231 -5.80 6.30 19.99
CA GLU A 231 -6.14 4.88 19.77
C GLU A 231 -5.02 4.08 19.07
N GLY A 232 -3.91 4.74 18.72
CA GLY A 232 -2.77 4.15 18.04
C GLY A 232 -3.09 3.62 16.64
N PRO A 233 -2.25 2.70 16.11
CA PRO A 233 -2.41 2.16 14.76
C PRO A 233 -3.77 1.49 14.50
N ASN A 234 -4.37 0.87 15.52
CA ASN A 234 -5.64 0.17 15.38
C ASN A 234 -6.82 1.13 15.13
N GLY A 235 -6.89 2.25 15.85
CA GLY A 235 -7.91 3.27 15.63
C GLY A 235 -7.80 3.93 14.25
N VAL A 236 -6.56 4.18 13.78
CA VAL A 236 -6.32 4.70 12.42
C VAL A 236 -6.79 3.69 11.36
N VAL A 237 -6.47 2.40 11.53
CA VAL A 237 -6.87 1.34 10.60
C VAL A 237 -8.39 1.19 10.52
N GLU A 238 -9.08 1.16 11.66
CA GLU A 238 -10.54 1.04 11.69
C GLU A 238 -11.22 2.31 11.18
N HIS A 239 -10.75 3.51 11.55
CA HIS A 239 -11.29 4.75 11.01
C HIS A 239 -11.13 4.83 9.48
N ILE A 240 -9.94 4.52 8.92
CA ILE A 240 -9.74 4.51 7.46
C ILE A 240 -10.69 3.52 6.77
N LYS A 241 -10.90 2.35 7.36
CA LYS A 241 -11.82 1.31 6.85
C LYS A 241 -13.29 1.74 6.91
N GLU A 242 -13.67 2.58 7.86
CA GLU A 242 -15.04 3.13 7.98
C GLU A 242 -15.29 4.32 7.05
N THR A 243 -14.34 5.25 6.94
CA THR A 243 -14.56 6.55 6.25
C THR A 243 -13.98 6.64 4.84
N VAL A 244 -13.04 5.78 4.45
CA VAL A 244 -12.36 5.88 3.14
C VAL A 244 -12.88 4.84 2.15
N PRO A 245 -13.69 5.25 1.14
CA PRO A 245 -14.30 4.29 0.22
C PRO A 245 -13.27 3.43 -0.52
N GLY A 246 -13.37 2.11 -0.38
CA GLY A 246 -12.50 1.17 -1.09
C GLY A 246 -11.13 0.95 -0.45
N LEU A 247 -10.88 1.52 0.73
CA LEU A 247 -9.87 1.02 1.66
C LEU A 247 -10.50 0.03 2.66
N GLY A 248 -9.67 -0.86 3.16
CA GLY A 248 -9.98 -1.76 4.27
C GLY A 248 -8.70 -1.97 5.08
N LYS A 249 -8.69 -2.97 5.97
CA LYS A 249 -7.59 -3.24 6.91
C LYS A 249 -6.20 -3.07 6.29
N ILE A 250 -5.89 -3.79 5.21
CA ILE A 250 -4.58 -3.74 4.50
C ILE A 250 -4.18 -2.31 4.08
N GLY A 251 -5.14 -1.49 3.64
CA GLY A 251 -4.88 -0.10 3.26
C GLY A 251 -4.58 0.80 4.45
N GLY A 252 -5.31 0.62 5.56
CA GLY A 252 -4.98 1.29 6.82
C GLY A 252 -3.60 0.89 7.33
N GLU A 253 -3.24 -0.40 7.25
CA GLU A 253 -1.93 -0.90 7.68
C GLU A 253 -0.78 -0.32 6.85
N ILE A 254 -0.90 -0.30 5.51
CA ILE A 254 0.08 0.36 4.62
C ILE A 254 0.18 1.86 4.91
N PHE A 255 -0.93 2.52 5.27
CA PHE A 255 -0.92 3.93 5.65
C PHE A 255 -0.15 4.14 6.97
N CYS A 256 -0.51 3.42 8.05
CA CYS A 256 0.16 3.48 9.34
C CYS A 256 1.66 3.19 9.22
N ARG A 257 2.03 2.15 8.46
CA ARG A 257 3.44 1.80 8.19
C ARG A 257 4.23 2.98 7.64
N ARG A 258 3.65 3.80 6.77
CA ARG A 258 4.40 4.82 6.03
C ARG A 258 4.27 6.23 6.57
N ILE A 259 3.21 6.53 7.32
CA ILE A 259 2.93 7.87 7.86
C ILE A 259 3.69 8.16 9.18
N GLN A 260 4.15 7.14 9.89
CA GLN A 260 4.82 7.28 11.19
C GLN A 260 6.11 8.15 11.20
N CYS A 261 6.68 8.47 10.04
CA CYS A 261 7.81 9.41 9.92
C CYS A 261 7.40 10.81 9.41
N VAL A 262 6.11 11.14 9.47
CA VAL A 262 5.56 12.46 9.10
C VAL A 262 5.19 13.22 10.38
N TYR A 263 5.51 14.51 10.40
CA TYR A 263 5.27 15.38 11.56
C TYR A 263 3.82 15.30 12.06
N GLY A 264 3.63 15.09 13.36
CA GLY A 264 2.34 14.90 14.01
C GLY A 264 1.81 13.46 14.06
N TRP A 265 2.56 12.47 13.51
CA TRP A 265 2.15 11.05 13.50
C TRP A 265 3.12 10.10 14.20
N GLY A 266 4.35 10.55 14.49
CA GLY A 266 5.41 9.74 15.10
C GLY A 266 4.97 9.09 16.41
N ASP A 267 4.79 9.89 17.46
CA ASP A 267 4.49 9.42 18.82
C ASP A 267 3.25 8.52 18.93
N ALA A 268 2.28 8.66 18.01
CA ALA A 268 1.06 7.88 17.93
C ALA A 268 1.26 6.46 17.35
N LEU A 269 2.25 6.29 16.47
CA LEU A 269 2.43 5.10 15.64
C LEU A 269 3.80 4.46 15.79
N TRP A 270 4.78 5.14 16.38
CA TRP A 270 6.16 4.68 16.42
C TRP A 270 6.43 3.72 17.59
N PRO A 271 7.10 2.56 17.35
CA PRO A 271 7.39 1.93 16.07
C PRO A 271 6.21 1.05 15.59
N TYR A 272 5.83 1.13 14.32
CA TYR A 272 4.77 0.27 13.75
C TYR A 272 5.22 -0.46 12.49
N ALA A 273 5.11 -1.79 12.52
CA ALA A 273 5.26 -2.67 11.38
C ALA A 273 4.03 -3.55 11.24
N ASP A 274 3.38 -3.52 10.07
CA ASP A 274 2.26 -4.44 9.80
C ASP A 274 2.75 -5.87 9.59
N GLY A 275 1.84 -6.83 9.76
CA GLY A 275 2.15 -8.26 9.67
C GLY A 275 2.77 -8.66 8.33
N LYS A 276 2.37 -8.03 7.21
CA LYS A 276 2.93 -8.37 5.90
C LYS A 276 4.36 -7.88 5.75
N ALA A 277 4.71 -6.72 6.30
CA ALA A 277 6.08 -6.23 6.30
C ALA A 277 7.00 -7.10 7.18
N LEU A 278 6.54 -7.50 8.37
CA LEU A 278 7.27 -8.43 9.26
C LEU A 278 7.46 -9.82 8.63
N GLU A 279 6.44 -10.35 7.95
CA GLU A 279 6.57 -11.58 7.14
C GLU A 279 7.65 -11.45 6.07
N CYS A 280 7.68 -10.33 5.33
CA CYS A 280 8.65 -10.12 4.26
C CYS A 280 10.08 -9.94 4.81
N LEU A 281 10.26 -9.34 5.98
CA LEU A 281 11.56 -9.28 6.66
C LEU A 281 12.09 -10.67 6.99
N ARG A 282 11.27 -11.53 7.61
CA ARG A 282 11.61 -12.93 7.86
C ARG A 282 11.90 -13.69 6.58
N GLU A 283 11.13 -13.43 5.52
CA GLU A 283 11.35 -14.02 4.19
C GLU A 283 12.68 -13.59 3.55
N ILE A 284 13.14 -12.34 3.69
CA ILE A 284 14.52 -11.95 3.29
C ILE A 284 15.60 -12.42 4.27
N GLY A 285 15.24 -12.95 5.43
CA GLY A 285 16.14 -13.54 6.42
C GLY A 285 16.52 -12.63 7.59
N ILE A 286 15.81 -11.50 7.73
CA ILE A 286 15.83 -10.63 8.90
C ILE A 286 14.78 -11.17 9.86
N ASP A 287 15.22 -12.05 10.76
CA ASP A 287 14.35 -12.76 11.70
C ASP A 287 14.08 -11.85 12.91
N VAL A 288 12.91 -11.20 12.90
CA VAL A 288 12.39 -10.34 13.97
C VAL A 288 10.94 -10.72 14.27
N GLU A 289 10.56 -10.68 15.54
CA GLU A 289 9.21 -10.99 16.00
C GLU A 289 8.25 -9.81 15.73
N ASP A 290 8.66 -8.58 16.08
CA ASP A 290 7.84 -7.37 16.07
C ASP A 290 8.57 -6.10 15.57
N ALA A 291 7.93 -4.94 15.76
CA ALA A 291 8.43 -3.63 15.37
C ALA A 291 9.58 -3.14 16.27
N ASP A 292 9.52 -3.40 17.58
CA ASP A 292 10.55 -3.00 18.54
C ASP A 292 11.87 -3.75 18.26
N GLU A 293 11.82 -5.05 17.97
CA GLU A 293 13.02 -5.81 17.58
C GLU A 293 13.67 -5.27 16.30
N LEU A 294 12.88 -4.85 15.30
CA LEU A 294 13.41 -4.23 14.10
C LEU A 294 14.07 -2.88 14.39
N GLN A 295 13.45 -2.04 15.23
CA GLN A 295 14.04 -0.75 15.64
C GLN A 295 15.38 -0.98 16.35
N ASN A 296 15.40 -1.85 17.37
CA ASN A 296 16.62 -2.22 18.10
C ASN A 296 17.70 -2.79 17.16
N GLY A 297 17.32 -3.59 16.17
CA GLY A 297 18.21 -4.12 15.14
C GLY A 297 18.81 -3.01 14.26
N ILE A 298 18.01 -2.04 13.84
CA ILE A 298 18.48 -0.89 13.06
C ILE A 298 19.46 -0.05 13.89
N GLU A 299 19.09 0.34 15.10
CA GLU A 299 19.91 1.19 15.98
C GLU A 299 21.25 0.55 16.37
N SER A 300 21.27 -0.77 16.62
CA SER A 300 22.46 -1.46 17.14
C SER A 300 23.36 -2.11 16.08
N LEU A 301 22.84 -2.44 14.90
CA LEU A 301 23.58 -3.19 13.87
C LEU A 301 23.88 -2.38 12.60
N VAL A 302 23.13 -1.30 12.32
CA VAL A 302 23.35 -0.52 11.11
C VAL A 302 24.58 0.38 11.26
N ASP A 303 25.44 0.32 10.25
CA ASP A 303 26.71 1.01 10.17
C ASP A 303 26.54 2.17 9.20
N TRP A 304 26.16 3.34 9.72
CA TRP A 304 25.74 4.48 8.88
C TRP A 304 26.85 5.02 7.97
N GLU A 305 28.13 4.84 8.34
CA GLU A 305 29.26 5.16 7.46
C GLU A 305 29.32 4.22 6.24
N ARG A 306 28.88 2.97 6.40
CA ARG A 306 28.84 1.96 5.34
C ARG A 306 27.53 2.00 4.53
N VAL A 307 26.39 2.32 5.14
CA VAL A 307 25.12 2.52 4.41
C VAL A 307 25.22 3.72 3.48
N GLY A 308 25.82 4.82 3.95
CA GLY A 308 26.01 6.03 3.16
C GLY A 308 24.67 6.62 2.68
N ASP A 309 24.54 6.82 1.36
CA ASP A 309 23.28 7.21 0.75
C ASP A 309 22.35 6.00 0.58
N MET A 310 21.12 6.12 1.08
CA MET A 310 20.06 5.14 0.83
C MET A 310 19.54 5.20 -0.61
N GLY A 311 19.89 6.21 -1.40
CA GLY A 311 19.41 6.43 -2.77
C GLY A 311 18.06 7.14 -2.82
N LEU A 312 17.76 7.99 -1.84
CA LEU A 312 16.52 8.77 -1.75
C LEU A 312 16.71 10.17 -2.36
N GLN A 313 15.71 10.67 -3.08
CA GLN A 313 15.82 11.88 -3.90
C GLN A 313 15.86 13.21 -3.12
N GLU A 314 15.52 13.22 -1.82
CA GLU A 314 15.18 14.47 -1.11
C GLU A 314 15.79 14.63 0.30
N ARG A 315 16.80 13.84 0.69
CA ARG A 315 17.58 14.13 1.92
C ARG A 315 19.09 14.13 1.67
N VAL A 316 19.62 15.31 1.32
CA VAL A 316 21.01 15.66 1.62
C VAL A 316 21.02 16.26 3.02
N LEU A 317 21.09 15.41 4.03
CA LEU A 317 21.27 15.81 5.43
C LEU A 317 22.50 15.09 5.98
N SER A 318 23.55 15.85 6.27
CA SER A 318 24.73 15.34 6.96
C SER A 318 24.31 14.93 8.38
N LYS A 319 24.42 13.64 8.74
CA LYS A 319 24.02 13.16 10.10
C LYS A 319 24.76 13.88 11.24
N GLY A 320 25.89 14.56 10.96
CA GLY A 320 26.61 15.42 11.90
C GLY A 320 26.00 16.81 12.16
N GLU A 321 24.89 17.16 11.50
CA GLU A 321 24.19 18.44 11.67
C GLU A 321 22.79 18.29 12.32
N LEU A 322 22.27 17.06 12.43
CA LEU A 322 20.93 16.78 12.97
C LEU A 322 20.93 16.70 14.50
N ALA A 323 19.90 17.27 15.13
CA ALA A 323 19.70 17.20 16.58
C ALA A 323 18.21 17.16 16.95
N GLY A 324 17.87 16.45 18.03
CA GLY A 324 16.48 16.35 18.53
C GLY A 324 15.53 15.69 17.53
N GLU A 325 14.36 16.29 17.34
CA GLU A 325 13.25 15.81 16.50
C GLU A 325 13.67 15.42 15.07
N GLU A 326 14.68 16.09 14.49
CA GLU A 326 15.18 15.78 13.15
C GLU A 326 15.89 14.41 13.08
N MET A 327 16.59 14.03 14.15
CA MET A 327 17.26 12.73 14.27
C MET A 327 16.23 11.62 14.49
N GLU A 328 15.22 11.85 15.32
CA GLU A 328 14.11 10.91 15.54
C GLU A 328 13.34 10.68 14.24
N THR A 329 12.98 11.74 13.52
CA THR A 329 12.34 11.68 12.19
C THR A 329 13.21 10.91 11.17
N GLN A 330 14.54 11.01 11.26
CA GLN A 330 15.46 10.26 10.39
C GLN A 330 15.46 8.77 10.73
N VAL A 331 15.49 8.38 12.00
CA VAL A 331 15.40 6.96 12.42
C VAL A 331 14.04 6.37 12.01
N GLN A 332 12.96 7.12 12.17
CA GLN A 332 11.62 6.74 11.69
C GLN A 332 11.62 6.52 10.17
N ALA A 333 12.22 7.42 9.39
CA ALA A 333 12.32 7.26 7.94
C ALA A 333 13.16 6.03 7.53
N GLU A 334 14.28 5.79 8.20
CA GLU A 334 15.16 4.62 7.99
C GLU A 334 14.40 3.30 8.23
N PHE A 335 13.62 3.22 9.31
CA PHE A 335 12.77 2.08 9.64
C PHE A 335 11.66 1.84 8.60
N VAL A 336 10.95 2.90 8.18
CA VAL A 336 9.94 2.80 7.11
C VAL A 336 10.59 2.30 5.81
N VAL A 337 11.77 2.80 5.45
CA VAL A 337 12.51 2.36 4.26
C VAL A 337 12.89 0.88 4.33
N ALA A 338 13.30 0.36 5.50
CA ALA A 338 13.58 -1.06 5.67
C ALA A 338 12.32 -1.92 5.41
N LEU A 339 11.17 -1.54 5.97
CA LEU A 339 9.91 -2.26 5.79
C LEU A 339 9.45 -2.28 4.32
N GLU A 340 9.42 -1.11 3.66
CA GLU A 340 9.00 -1.02 2.24
C GLU A 340 9.91 -1.82 1.31
N ARG A 341 11.22 -1.85 1.60
CA ARG A 341 12.20 -2.60 0.80
C ARG A 341 12.11 -4.10 1.01
N ALA A 342 11.80 -4.56 2.22
CA ALA A 342 11.54 -5.97 2.47
C ALA A 342 10.30 -6.46 1.70
N VAL A 343 9.20 -5.70 1.78
CA VAL A 343 7.97 -5.98 1.01
C VAL A 343 8.26 -5.97 -0.50
N GLY A 344 8.97 -4.96 -1.01
CA GLY A 344 9.33 -4.86 -2.41
C GLY A 344 10.20 -6.03 -2.90
N CYS A 345 11.20 -6.44 -2.12
CA CYS A 345 12.10 -7.55 -2.47
C CYS A 345 11.35 -8.89 -2.65
N VAL A 346 10.39 -9.16 -1.77
CA VAL A 346 9.51 -10.33 -1.87
C VAL A 346 8.56 -10.22 -3.08
N LEU A 347 7.96 -9.05 -3.31
CA LEU A 347 7.05 -8.83 -4.45
C LEU A 347 7.74 -8.91 -5.82
N GLU A 348 9.01 -8.52 -5.91
CA GLU A 348 9.84 -8.70 -7.11
C GLU A 348 10.41 -10.12 -7.24
N GLY A 349 10.28 -10.97 -6.21
CA GLY A 349 10.77 -12.35 -6.20
C GLY A 349 12.29 -12.48 -6.13
N LYS A 350 13.01 -11.45 -5.67
CA LYS A 350 14.49 -11.33 -5.72
C LYS A 350 15.17 -11.69 -4.39
N VAL A 351 14.51 -12.50 -3.56
CA VAL A 351 14.89 -12.82 -2.17
C VAL A 351 16.27 -13.48 -2.08
N GLU A 352 16.55 -14.46 -2.94
CA GLU A 352 17.81 -15.22 -2.89
C GLU A 352 18.97 -14.40 -3.48
N GLU A 353 18.72 -13.63 -4.54
CA GLU A 353 19.69 -12.69 -5.10
C GLU A 353 20.04 -11.58 -4.10
N PHE A 354 19.05 -11.04 -3.39
CA PHE A 354 19.23 -10.06 -2.32
C PHE A 354 20.09 -10.63 -1.18
N ARG A 355 19.75 -11.83 -0.68
CA ARG A 355 20.49 -12.52 0.39
C ARG A 355 21.95 -12.77 0.00
N LYS A 356 22.18 -13.15 -1.26
CA LYS A 356 23.53 -13.35 -1.79
C LYS A 356 24.30 -12.03 -1.87
N ALA A 357 23.70 -10.98 -2.45
CA ALA A 357 24.34 -9.67 -2.55
C ALA A 357 24.69 -9.08 -1.17
N ALA A 358 23.78 -9.21 -0.19
CA ALA A 358 24.03 -8.82 1.20
C ALA A 358 25.19 -9.61 1.85
N ALA A 359 25.44 -10.86 1.46
CA ALA A 359 26.55 -11.66 1.97
C ALA A 359 27.91 -11.28 1.35
N GLU A 360 27.89 -10.69 0.14
CA GLU A 360 29.06 -10.29 -0.64
C GLU A 360 29.50 -8.83 -0.38
N ALA A 361 28.59 -7.99 0.14
CA ALA A 361 28.86 -6.65 0.65
C ALA A 361 29.52 -6.66 2.04
#